data_AF-A0A955J6Z8-F1
#
_entry.id   AF-A0A955J6Z8-F1
#
_cell.length_a   1.000
_cell.length_b   1.000
_cell.length_c   1.000
_cell.angle_alpha   90.00
_cell.angle_beta   90.00
_cell.angle_gamma   90.00
#
_symmetry.space_group_name_H-M   'P 1'
#
loop_
_entity.id
_entity.type
_entity.pdbx_description
1 polymer ?
#
loop_
_entity_poly.entity_id
_entity_poly.type
_entity_poly.pdbx_seq_one_letter_code
_entity_poly.pdbx_strand_id
1 'polypeptide(L)'
;ELTDILKALAELSDDDKAALNEILKKKEQPEAPKKRGRRKSKPLNKFEQSPVFNQFKDDIAIDKKLSGKAERTPRRKAVKKISVACMKCGKVCEVEPSQVYYMSKTEYSFDCPKCQRGMSR
;
A
#
# COMPACT_ATOMS: atom_id res chain seq x y z
N GLU A 1 -54.84 48.63 34.89
CA GLU A 1 -54.27 47.38 34.33
C GLU A 1 -53.69 47.56 32.93
N LEU A 2 -54.48 47.76 31.87
CA LEU A 2 -53.92 47.97 30.51
C LEU A 2 -53.10 49.27 30.37
N THR A 3 -53.49 50.31 31.10
CA THR A 3 -52.80 51.61 31.13
C THR A 3 -51.42 51.55 31.78
N ASP A 4 -51.23 50.62 32.71
CA ASP A 4 -49.98 50.48 33.48
C ASP A 4 -48.95 49.72 32.65
N ILE A 5 -49.40 48.75 31.84
CA ILE A 5 -48.58 48.06 30.85
C ILE A 5 -48.11 49.02 29.75
N LEU A 6 -48.99 49.91 29.27
CA LEU A 6 -48.62 50.91 28.25
C LEU A 6 -47.61 51.93 28.76
N LYS A 7 -47.69 52.35 30.04
CA LYS A 7 -46.68 53.21 30.67
C LYS A 7 -45.35 52.48 30.84
N ALA A 8 -45.36 51.23 31.29
CA ALA A 8 -44.15 50.43 31.42
C ALA A 8 -43.44 50.21 30.08
N LEU A 9 -44.18 50.04 28.98
CA LEU A 9 -43.60 49.94 27.63
C LEU A 9 -43.03 51.26 27.11
N ALA A 10 -43.58 52.40 27.54
CA ALA A 10 -43.08 53.72 27.16
C ALA A 10 -41.73 54.04 27.84
N GLU A 11 -41.53 53.59 29.07
CA GLU A 11 -40.32 53.81 29.89
C GLU A 11 -39.13 52.88 29.55
N LEU A 12 -39.33 51.90 28.67
CA LEU A 12 -38.23 51.05 28.18
C LEU A 12 -37.24 51.86 27.35
N SER A 13 -35.95 51.55 27.54
CA SER A 13 -34.86 52.13 26.77
C SER A 13 -34.98 51.78 25.28
N ASP A 14 -34.45 52.63 24.41
CA ASP A 14 -34.51 52.40 22.96
C ASP A 14 -33.75 51.12 22.54
N ASP A 15 -32.74 50.73 23.31
CA ASP A 15 -31.99 49.47 23.13
C ASP A 15 -32.86 48.23 23.43
N ASP A 16 -33.68 48.29 24.49
CA ASP A 16 -34.59 47.18 24.85
C ASP A 16 -35.75 47.05 23.85
N LYS A 17 -36.24 48.18 23.33
CA LYS A 17 -37.26 48.21 22.26
C LYS A 17 -36.69 47.64 20.94
N ALA A 18 -35.41 47.88 20.64
CA ALA A 18 -34.75 47.28 19.49
C ALA A 18 -34.56 45.77 19.66
N ALA A 19 -34.16 45.31 20.85
CA ALA A 19 -34.01 43.89 21.17
C ALA A 19 -35.34 43.12 21.06
N LEU A 20 -36.44 43.68 21.55
CA LEU A 20 -37.79 43.08 21.42
C LEU A 20 -38.23 42.95 19.96
N ASN A 21 -37.94 43.96 19.14
CA ASN A 21 -38.23 43.91 17.70
C ASN A 21 -37.38 42.88 16.95
N GLU A 22 -36.12 42.68 17.33
CA GLU A 22 -35.30 41.58 16.80
C GLU A 22 -35.85 40.20 17.17
N ILE A 23 -36.34 40.03 18.41
CA ILE A 23 -36.90 38.77 18.89
C ILE A 23 -38.22 38.45 18.17
N LEU A 24 -39.05 39.46 17.90
CA LEU A 24 -40.29 39.32 17.12
C LEU A 24 -39.99 38.93 15.66
N LYS A 25 -39.02 39.58 15.02
CA LYS A 25 -38.60 39.25 13.64
C LYS A 25 -38.03 37.83 13.52
N LYS A 26 -37.36 37.31 14.56
CA LYS A 26 -36.85 35.92 14.58
C LYS A 26 -37.95 34.86 14.70
N LYS A 27 -39.17 35.22 15.12
CA LYS A 27 -40.29 34.27 15.27
C LYS A 27 -41.18 34.12 14.03
N GLU A 28 -41.04 34.99 13.03
CA GLU A 28 -41.94 35.02 11.86
C GLU A 28 -41.45 34.26 10.61
N GLN A 29 -40.32 33.54 10.67
CA GLN A 29 -39.93 32.68 9.55
C GLN A 29 -40.27 31.21 9.83
N PRO A 30 -41.31 30.64 9.19
CA PRO A 30 -41.39 29.20 9.08
C PRO A 30 -40.20 28.75 8.22
N GLU A 31 -39.21 28.09 8.84
CA GLU A 31 -38.14 27.45 8.08
C GLU A 31 -38.78 26.48 7.07
N ALA A 32 -38.65 26.78 5.78
CA ALA A 32 -39.10 25.90 4.73
C ALA A 32 -38.54 24.48 4.98
N PRO A 33 -39.34 23.40 4.81
CA PRO A 33 -38.87 22.06 5.09
C PRO A 33 -37.66 21.77 4.20
N LYS A 34 -36.48 21.64 4.83
CA LYS A 34 -35.25 21.21 4.15
C LYS A 34 -35.56 19.85 3.53
N LYS A 35 -35.76 19.82 2.20
CA LYS A 35 -35.88 18.58 1.44
C LYS A 35 -34.63 17.77 1.76
N ARG A 36 -34.76 16.73 2.58
CA ARG A 36 -33.69 15.77 2.85
C ARG A 36 -33.38 15.12 1.52
N GLY A 37 -32.40 15.66 0.80
CA GLY A 37 -31.86 15.02 -0.38
C GLY A 37 -31.52 13.59 0.01
N ARG A 38 -32.19 12.62 -0.61
CA ARG A 38 -31.93 11.20 -0.40
C ARG A 38 -30.50 10.96 -0.86
N ARG A 39 -29.54 11.15 0.05
CA ARG A 39 -28.13 10.80 -0.19
C ARG A 39 -28.19 9.32 -0.55
N LYS A 40 -27.89 8.99 -1.80
CA LYS A 40 -27.66 7.60 -2.20
C LYS A 40 -26.46 7.17 -1.38
N SER A 41 -26.70 6.54 -0.22
CA SER A 41 -25.64 5.91 0.56
C SER A 41 -25.01 4.91 -0.40
N LYS A 42 -23.73 5.09 -0.70
CA LYS A 42 -22.98 4.10 -1.47
C LYS A 42 -23.25 2.74 -0.82
N PRO A 43 -23.57 1.68 -1.59
CA PRO A 43 -23.76 0.37 -1.00
C PRO A 43 -22.46 0.03 -0.27
N LEU A 44 -22.53 0.02 1.07
CA LEU A 44 -21.37 -0.28 1.89
C LEU A 44 -21.12 -1.78 1.76
N ASN A 45 -19.86 -2.14 1.55
CA ASN A 45 -19.46 -3.53 1.45
C ASN A 45 -19.68 -4.19 2.83
N LYS A 46 -20.50 -5.25 2.87
CA LYS A 46 -20.80 -6.00 4.11
C LYS A 46 -19.53 -6.59 4.74
N PHE A 47 -18.51 -6.87 3.94
CA PHE A 47 -17.22 -7.36 4.43
C PHE A 47 -16.48 -6.30 5.25
N GLU A 48 -16.45 -5.04 4.81
CA GLU A 48 -15.79 -3.94 5.52
C GLU A 48 -16.48 -3.60 6.85
N GLN A 49 -17.77 -3.92 6.97
CA GLN A 49 -18.54 -3.78 8.20
C GLN A 49 -18.46 -5.00 9.12
N SER A 50 -17.91 -6.12 8.63
CA SER A 50 -17.81 -7.34 9.43
C SER A 50 -16.74 -7.18 10.52
N PRO A 51 -16.92 -7.83 11.68
CA PRO A 51 -15.88 -7.85 12.72
C PRO A 51 -14.59 -8.53 12.24
N VAL A 52 -14.68 -9.35 11.18
CA VAL A 52 -13.56 -10.10 10.58
C VAL A 52 -12.61 -9.20 9.79
N PHE A 53 -13.08 -8.04 9.29
CA PHE A 53 -12.30 -7.15 8.44
C PHE A 53 -10.97 -6.68 9.05
N ASN A 54 -10.95 -6.53 10.38
CA ASN A 54 -9.77 -6.05 11.10
C ASN A 54 -8.98 -7.17 11.78
N GLN A 55 -9.50 -8.39 11.85
CA GLN A 55 -8.90 -9.48 12.64
C GLN A 55 -7.49 -9.84 12.17
N PHE A 56 -7.24 -9.78 10.86
CA PHE A 56 -5.95 -10.19 10.28
C PHE A 56 -5.00 -9.02 10.02
N LYS A 57 -5.37 -7.78 10.40
CA LYS A 57 -4.51 -6.61 10.13
C LYS A 57 -3.20 -6.68 10.90
N ASP A 58 -3.26 -7.16 12.14
CA ASP A 58 -2.09 -7.30 13.00
C ASP A 58 -1.17 -8.41 12.50
N ASP A 59 -1.72 -9.57 12.12
CA ASP A 59 -0.96 -10.66 11.49
C ASP A 59 -0.29 -10.21 10.20
N ILE A 60 -1.02 -9.49 9.32
CA ILE A 60 -0.45 -8.92 8.08
C ILE A 60 0.69 -7.94 8.40
N ALA A 61 0.58 -7.16 9.48
CA ALA A 61 1.64 -6.24 9.88
C ALA A 61 2.86 -6.98 10.44
N ILE A 62 2.65 -8.08 11.16
CA ILE A 62 3.70 -8.96 11.68
C ILE A 62 4.41 -9.65 10.51
N ASP A 63 3.67 -10.23 9.57
CA ASP A 63 4.22 -10.90 8.38
C ASP A 63 5.04 -9.95 7.51
N LYS A 64 4.61 -8.69 7.37
CA LYS A 64 5.40 -7.67 6.65
C LYS A 64 6.71 -7.31 7.35
N LYS A 65 6.73 -7.34 8.70
CA LYS A 65 7.95 -7.11 9.48
C LYS A 65 8.88 -8.32 9.44
N LEU A 66 8.32 -9.54 9.52
CA LEU A 66 9.04 -10.81 9.48
C LEU A 66 9.59 -11.13 8.10
N SER A 67 8.82 -10.85 7.05
CA SER A 67 9.25 -11.07 5.66
C SER A 67 10.45 -10.21 5.28
N GLY A 68 10.70 -9.11 6.01
CA GLY A 68 11.94 -8.34 6.00
C GLY A 68 12.30 -7.74 4.64
N LYS A 69 12.81 -6.51 4.65
CA LYS A 69 13.49 -5.93 3.46
C LYS A 69 14.87 -6.55 3.21
N ALA A 70 15.18 -7.69 3.83
CA ALA A 70 16.42 -8.38 3.56
C ALA A 70 16.30 -8.98 2.16
N GLU A 71 17.13 -8.49 1.23
CA GLU A 71 17.29 -9.14 -0.05
C GLU A 71 17.53 -10.63 0.21
N ARG A 72 16.64 -11.47 -0.31
CA ARG A 72 16.76 -12.91 -0.14
C ARG A 72 18.14 -13.30 -0.66
N THR A 73 19.05 -13.62 0.26
CA THR A 73 20.39 -14.06 -0.13
C THR A 73 20.21 -15.26 -1.04
N PRO A 74 20.73 -15.22 -2.28
CA PRO A 74 20.54 -16.32 -3.20
C PRO A 74 21.08 -17.58 -2.55
N ARG A 75 20.24 -18.62 -2.48
CA ARG A 75 20.61 -19.90 -1.85
C ARG A 75 21.83 -20.54 -2.52
N ARG A 76 22.13 -20.15 -3.77
CA ARG A 76 23.28 -20.62 -4.55
C ARG A 76 24.40 -19.59 -4.45
N LYS A 77 25.57 -20.03 -3.98
CA LYS A 77 26.80 -19.24 -4.06
C LYS A 77 27.17 -19.05 -5.54
N ALA A 78 27.61 -17.84 -5.90
CA ALA A 78 28.20 -17.60 -7.22
C ALA A 78 29.45 -18.47 -7.38
N VAL A 79 29.49 -19.29 -8.43
CA VAL A 79 30.63 -20.16 -8.72
C VAL A 79 31.67 -19.33 -9.47
N LYS A 80 32.91 -19.31 -8.97
CA LYS A 80 34.03 -18.66 -9.68
C LYS A 80 34.37 -19.48 -10.92
N LYS A 81 34.45 -18.82 -12.07
CA LYS A 81 34.91 -19.44 -13.32
C LYS A 81 36.40 -19.75 -13.23
N ILE A 82 36.81 -20.82 -13.91
CA ILE A 82 38.20 -21.25 -14.02
C ILE A 82 38.64 -21.19 -15.47
N SER A 83 39.90 -20.82 -15.70
CA SER A 83 40.53 -20.81 -17.01
C SER A 83 41.09 -22.20 -17.31
N VAL A 84 40.59 -22.85 -18.36
CA VAL A 84 40.97 -24.22 -18.74
C VAL A 84 41.26 -24.28 -20.25
N ALA A 85 42.32 -24.98 -20.63
CA ALA A 85 42.65 -25.23 -22.03
C ALA A 85 41.86 -26.41 -22.59
N CYS A 86 41.32 -26.27 -23.79
CA CYS A 86 40.67 -27.37 -24.49
C CYS A 86 41.69 -28.42 -24.94
N MET A 87 41.43 -29.70 -24.66
CA MET A 87 42.35 -30.78 -25.04
C MET A 87 42.47 -30.96 -26.56
N LYS A 88 41.40 -30.70 -27.32
CA LYS A 88 41.39 -30.88 -28.79
C LYS A 88 42.04 -29.74 -29.57
N CYS A 89 41.93 -28.50 -29.09
CA CYS A 89 42.39 -27.32 -29.85
C CYS A 89 43.35 -26.40 -29.10
N GLY A 90 43.68 -26.71 -27.85
CA GLY A 90 44.60 -25.94 -27.01
C GLY A 90 44.09 -24.56 -26.57
N LYS A 91 42.93 -24.11 -27.04
CA LYS A 91 42.40 -22.78 -26.71
C LYS A 91 42.00 -22.69 -25.25
N VAL A 92 42.45 -21.65 -24.56
CA VAL A 92 42.05 -21.33 -23.19
C VAL A 92 40.64 -20.75 -23.19
N CYS A 93 39.78 -21.27 -22.33
CA CYS A 93 38.39 -20.83 -22.18
C CYS A 93 38.08 -20.64 -20.69
N GLU A 94 37.23 -19.65 -20.38
CA GLU A 94 36.67 -19.49 -19.04
C GLU A 94 35.39 -20.30 -18.91
N VAL A 95 35.40 -21.28 -18.02
CA VAL A 95 34.29 -22.22 -17.83
C VAL A 95 33.92 -22.39 -16.37
N GLU A 96 32.70 -22.85 -16.14
CA GLU A 96 32.30 -23.28 -14.80
C GLU A 96 33.02 -24.59 -14.46
N PRO A 97 33.46 -24.80 -13.20
CA PRO A 97 34.08 -26.05 -12.76
C PRO A 97 33.23 -27.30 -13.03
N SER A 98 31.91 -27.15 -13.11
CA SER A 98 30.96 -28.21 -13.46
C SER A 98 31.10 -28.75 -14.89
N GLN A 99 31.70 -27.98 -15.80
CA GLN A 99 31.90 -28.34 -17.21
C GLN A 99 33.20 -29.10 -17.46
N VAL A 100 34.02 -29.25 -16.42
CA VAL A 100 35.33 -29.90 -16.49
C VAL A 100 35.21 -31.30 -15.91
N TYR A 101 35.67 -32.30 -16.65
CA TYR A 101 35.65 -33.69 -16.21
C TYR A 101 36.97 -34.00 -15.50
N TYR A 102 36.91 -34.41 -14.23
CA TYR A 102 38.09 -34.84 -13.51
C TYR A 102 38.41 -36.29 -13.88
N MET A 103 39.58 -36.52 -14.46
CA MET A 103 40.07 -37.88 -14.74
C MET A 103 40.82 -38.45 -13.52
N SER A 104 41.48 -37.58 -12.76
CA SER A 104 42.15 -37.92 -11.50
C SER A 104 42.12 -36.73 -10.53
N LYS A 105 42.75 -36.87 -9.34
CA LYS A 105 42.80 -35.80 -8.33
C LYS A 105 43.54 -34.54 -8.82
N THR A 106 44.37 -34.67 -9.86
CA THR A 106 45.21 -33.60 -10.42
C THR A 106 45.00 -33.37 -11.91
N GLU A 107 44.33 -34.28 -12.62
CA GLU A 107 44.12 -34.19 -14.07
C GLU A 107 42.65 -33.94 -14.40
N TYR A 108 42.45 -33.01 -15.33
CA TYR A 108 41.15 -32.62 -15.83
C TYR A 108 41.12 -32.66 -17.35
N SER A 109 39.96 -33.02 -17.90
CA SER A 109 39.68 -33.00 -19.33
C SER A 109 38.54 -32.03 -19.63
N PHE A 110 38.73 -31.24 -20.68
CA PHE A 110 37.76 -30.25 -21.13
C PHE A 110 37.81 -30.13 -22.66
N ASP A 111 36.64 -30.23 -23.28
CA ASP A 111 36.45 -29.99 -24.69
C ASP A 111 35.62 -28.72 -24.90
N CYS A 112 36.15 -27.77 -25.67
CA CYS A 112 35.41 -26.54 -25.92
C CYS A 112 34.15 -26.82 -26.76
N PRO A 113 33.11 -25.98 -26.66
CA PRO A 113 31.85 -26.18 -27.38
C PRO A 113 32.02 -26.31 -28.90
N LYS A 114 33.04 -25.68 -29.48
CA LYS A 114 33.38 -25.82 -30.91
C LYS A 114 33.86 -27.22 -31.25
N CYS A 115 34.71 -27.80 -30.39
CA CYS A 115 35.28 -29.13 -30.56
C CYS A 115 34.29 -30.25 -30.18
N GLN A 116 33.33 -29.98 -29.29
CA GLN A 116 32.25 -30.92 -28.96
C GLN A 116 31.23 -31.05 -30.11
N ARG A 117 30.83 -29.93 -30.73
CA ARG A 117 29.88 -29.93 -31.86
C ARG A 117 30.43 -30.54 -33.13
N GLY A 118 31.75 -30.71 -33.25
CA GLY A 118 32.40 -31.33 -34.40
C GLY A 118 32.42 -32.86 -34.39
N MET A 119 31.88 -33.50 -33.34
CA MET A 119 31.86 -34.97 -33.17
C MET A 119 30.48 -35.61 -33.44
N SER A 120 29.57 -34.93 -34.14
CA SER A 120 28.40 -35.58 -34.76
C SER A 120 28.72 -35.92 -36.21
N ARG A 121 29.45 -37.02 -36.44
CA ARG A 121 29.55 -37.71 -37.73
C ARG A 121 29.52 -39.20 -37.48
#